data_AF-A0A937VB91-F1
#
_entry.id   AF-A0A937VB91-F1
#
_cell.length_a   1.000
_cell.length_b   1.000
_cell.length_c   1.000
_cell.angle_alpha   90.00
_cell.angle_beta   90.00
_cell.angle_gamma   90.00
#
_symmetry.space_group_name_H-M   'P 1'
#
loop_
_entity.id
_entity.type
_entity.pdbx_description
1 polymer ?
#
loop_
_entity_poly.entity_id
_entity_poly.type
_entity_poly.pdbx_seq_one_letter_code
_entity_poly.pdbx_strand_id
1 'polypeptide(L)'
;MDPTRGLPFSSGRDRDDSARNGRPTRRGERHMSLTAAEGRRPGIVMDLDGTVWVGGRMIAGALECLAWLKQAGFPLVYLTNNPVRPESYASRLTGRGLPTEPDEVMTASTILKDHLREVMPSARLFVLSDPDVRAQFEPEFAFSDD
;
A
#
# COMPACT_ATOMS: atom_id res chain seq x y z
N MET A 1 -45.27 20.72 14.39
CA MET A 1 -45.00 22.12 14.02
C MET A 1 -43.62 22.18 13.38
N ASP A 2 -43.56 22.96 12.31
CA ASP A 2 -42.62 23.09 11.19
C ASP A 2 -41.14 23.42 11.52
N PRO A 3 -40.15 22.84 10.79
CA PRO A 3 -38.72 23.17 10.87
C PRO A 3 -38.27 24.20 9.81
N THR A 4 -38.16 25.49 10.14
CA THR A 4 -37.37 26.46 9.33
C THR A 4 -37.04 27.73 10.12
N ARG A 5 -35.76 27.97 10.44
CA ARG A 5 -35.22 29.33 10.60
C ARG A 5 -33.81 29.38 10.00
N GLY A 6 -33.76 29.75 8.72
CA GLY A 6 -32.55 30.12 8.00
C GLY A 6 -32.04 31.50 8.43
N LEU A 7 -30.72 31.65 8.42
CA LEU A 7 -30.02 32.92 8.58
C LEU A 7 -29.91 33.63 7.20
N PRO A 8 -29.93 34.97 7.16
CA PRO A 8 -30.15 35.72 5.91
C PRO A 8 -28.90 35.85 5.04
N PHE A 9 -29.13 35.73 3.73
CA PHE A 9 -28.22 36.13 2.66
C PHE A 9 -28.21 37.67 2.55
N SER A 10 -27.03 38.30 2.47
CA SER A 10 -26.90 39.71 2.05
C SER A 10 -26.07 39.80 0.77
N SER A 11 -26.66 40.39 -0.26
CA SER A 11 -26.10 40.65 -1.58
C SER A 11 -25.39 42.02 -1.67
N GLY A 12 -24.23 42.05 -2.33
CA GLY A 12 -23.81 43.13 -3.26
C GLY A 12 -22.98 44.29 -2.71
N ARG A 13 -21.74 44.43 -3.19
CA ARG A 13 -21.40 45.30 -4.34
C ARG A 13 -19.91 45.31 -4.68
N ASP A 14 -19.69 45.45 -5.97
CA ASP A 14 -18.42 45.50 -6.70
C ASP A 14 -17.49 46.65 -6.26
N ARG A 15 -16.18 46.36 -6.26
CA ARG A 15 -15.14 47.34 -6.62
C ARG A 15 -14.09 46.64 -7.46
N ASP A 16 -14.04 47.05 -8.72
CA ASP A 16 -12.92 46.86 -9.64
C ASP A 16 -11.81 47.84 -9.24
N ASP A 17 -10.57 47.36 -9.18
CA ASP A 17 -9.39 48.21 -9.33
C ASP A 17 -8.21 47.34 -9.79
N SER A 18 -7.95 47.42 -11.09
CA SER A 18 -6.80 46.84 -11.77
C SER A 18 -5.52 47.60 -11.43
N ALA A 19 -4.46 46.91 -10.96
CA ALA A 19 -3.09 46.97 -11.52
C ALA A 19 -2.00 46.30 -10.63
N ARG A 20 -1.26 45.38 -11.27
CA ARG A 20 0.17 45.00 -11.04
C ARG A 20 0.49 44.23 -9.73
N ASN A 21 1.29 43.17 -9.68
CA ASN A 21 2.13 42.47 -10.65
C ASN A 21 2.51 41.08 -10.07
N GLY A 22 2.50 40.03 -10.91
CA GLY A 22 3.34 38.84 -10.75
C GLY A 22 3.03 37.81 -9.64
N ARG A 23 2.21 36.79 -9.94
CA ARG A 23 2.41 35.45 -9.37
C ARG A 23 2.40 34.42 -10.50
N PRO A 24 3.43 33.56 -10.59
CA PRO A 24 3.62 32.69 -11.75
C PRO A 24 2.53 31.62 -11.80
N THR A 25 1.89 31.54 -12.96
CA THR A 25 1.12 30.38 -13.41
C THR A 25 2.07 29.24 -13.75
N ARG A 26 1.79 28.06 -13.19
CA ARG A 26 2.07 26.69 -13.69
C ARG A 26 2.16 25.76 -12.49
N ARG A 27 1.05 25.10 -12.14
CA ARG A 27 1.10 23.86 -11.35
C ARG A 27 1.60 22.77 -12.27
N GLY A 28 2.90 22.82 -12.55
CA GLY A 28 3.61 21.86 -13.38
C GLY A 28 3.44 20.46 -12.80
N GLU A 29 3.19 19.53 -13.70
CA GLU A 29 3.38 18.09 -13.52
C GLU A 29 4.67 17.86 -12.72
N ARG A 30 4.54 17.45 -11.46
CA ARG A 30 5.68 16.91 -10.73
C ARG A 30 5.90 15.51 -11.29
N HIS A 31 6.61 15.43 -12.40
CA HIS A 31 7.29 14.22 -12.80
C HIS A 31 8.18 13.84 -11.60
N MET A 32 7.81 12.79 -10.88
CA MET A 32 8.69 12.18 -9.89
C MET A 32 9.90 11.66 -10.66
N SER A 33 10.95 12.48 -10.74
CA SER A 33 12.25 12.07 -11.24
C SER A 33 12.79 11.07 -10.22
N LEU A 34 12.70 9.77 -10.53
CA LEU A 34 13.42 8.72 -9.82
C LEU A 34 14.92 8.78 -10.18
N THR A 35 15.52 9.97 -10.09
CA THR A 35 16.97 10.13 -10.17
C THR A 35 17.54 9.74 -8.82
N ALA A 36 18.00 8.49 -8.75
CA ALA A 36 18.83 7.95 -7.70
C ALA A 36 19.88 8.96 -7.23
N ALA A 37 19.93 9.23 -5.93
CA ALA A 37 21.15 9.73 -5.31
C ALA A 37 22.23 8.64 -5.51
N GLU A 38 23.37 9.01 -6.10
CA GLU A 38 24.61 8.20 -6.12
C GLU A 38 24.48 6.79 -6.71
N GLY A 39 24.00 6.68 -7.96
CA GLY A 39 24.11 5.43 -8.74
C GLY A 39 23.30 4.24 -8.22
N ARG A 40 22.49 4.41 -7.16
CA ARG A 40 21.68 3.35 -6.56
C ARG A 40 20.20 3.58 -6.82
N ARG A 41 19.57 2.69 -7.60
CA ARG A 41 18.13 2.80 -7.89
C ARG A 41 17.31 2.79 -6.59
N PRO A 42 16.29 3.65 -6.45
CA PRO A 42 15.38 3.58 -5.32
C PRO A 42 14.61 2.26 -5.34
N GLY A 43 14.41 1.66 -4.16
CA GLY A 43 13.51 0.52 -4.00
C GLY A 43 12.06 0.97 -3.96
N ILE A 44 11.16 0.11 -4.40
CA ILE A 44 9.71 0.35 -4.46
C ILE A 44 9.02 -0.64 -3.53
N VAL A 45 8.18 -0.10 -2.65
CA VAL A 45 7.23 -0.88 -1.84
C VAL A 45 5.85 -0.70 -2.47
N MET A 46 5.23 -1.80 -2.86
CA MET A 46 3.99 -1.83 -3.62
C MET A 46 2.87 -2.46 -2.80
N ASP A 47 1.86 -1.66 -2.48
CA ASP A 47 0.62 -2.17 -1.92
C ASP A 47 -0.13 -3.06 -2.93
N LEU A 48 -0.97 -3.97 -2.44
CA LEU A 48 -1.72 -4.93 -3.26
C LEU A 48 -3.21 -4.58 -3.41
N ASP A 49 -3.95 -4.56 -2.31
CA ASP A 49 -5.42 -4.42 -2.32
C ASP A 49 -5.83 -2.95 -2.51
N GLY A 50 -6.46 -2.64 -3.65
CA GLY A 50 -6.79 -1.27 -4.04
C GLY A 50 -5.72 -0.59 -4.90
N THR A 51 -4.54 -1.21 -5.02
CA THR A 51 -3.40 -0.67 -5.79
C THR A 51 -3.07 -1.52 -7.02
N VAL A 52 -2.95 -2.84 -6.83
CA VAL A 52 -2.68 -3.81 -7.93
C VAL A 52 -3.97 -4.45 -8.40
N TRP A 53 -4.90 -4.73 -7.48
CA TRP A 53 -6.20 -5.32 -7.79
C TRP A 53 -7.32 -4.80 -6.92
N VAL A 54 -8.55 -4.98 -7.39
CA VAL A 54 -9.79 -4.83 -6.62
C VAL A 54 -10.64 -6.06 -6.84
N GLY A 55 -11.10 -6.70 -5.76
CA GLY A 55 -11.99 -7.88 -5.84
C GLY A 55 -11.42 -9.02 -6.70
N GLY A 56 -10.10 -9.26 -6.64
CA GLY A 56 -9.46 -10.32 -7.43
C GLY A 56 -9.03 -9.92 -8.84
N ARG A 57 -9.48 -8.77 -9.35
CA ARG A 57 -9.22 -8.31 -10.72
C ARG A 57 -8.10 -7.28 -10.76
N MET A 58 -7.19 -7.40 -11.71
CA MET A 58 -6.13 -6.41 -11.92
C MET A 58 -6.74 -5.05 -12.22
N ILE A 59 -6.17 -4.01 -11.61
CA ILE A 59 -6.44 -2.63 -12.00
C ILE A 59 -5.82 -2.39 -13.38
N ALA A 60 -6.51 -1.63 -14.23
CA ALA A 60 -6.04 -1.34 -15.59
C ALA A 60 -4.66 -0.66 -15.53
N GLY A 61 -3.70 -1.17 -16.31
CA GLY A 61 -2.33 -0.65 -16.34
C GLY A 61 -1.42 -1.16 -15.22
N ALA A 62 -1.94 -1.84 -14.20
CA ALA A 62 -1.13 -2.30 -13.07
C ALA A 62 -0.13 -3.39 -13.48
N LEU A 63 -0.58 -4.35 -14.30
CA LEU A 63 0.28 -5.43 -14.80
C LEU A 63 1.45 -4.87 -15.63
N GLU A 64 1.13 -3.97 -16.56
CA GLU A 64 2.08 -3.33 -17.47
C GLU A 64 3.09 -2.48 -16.70
N CYS A 65 2.63 -1.71 -15.71
CA CYS A 65 3.47 -0.90 -14.84
C CYS A 65 4.46 -1.78 -14.05
N LEU A 66 3.97 -2.83 -13.40
CA LEU A 66 4.80 -3.73 -12.59
C LEU A 66 5.81 -4.50 -13.44
N ALA A 67 5.39 -4.97 -14.62
CA ALA A 67 6.28 -5.61 -15.57
C ALA A 67 7.39 -4.65 -16.03
N TRP A 68 7.03 -3.41 -16.34
CA TRP A 68 8.00 -2.37 -16.71
C TRP A 68 8.98 -2.08 -15.57
N LEU A 69 8.50 -1.96 -14.32
CA LEU A 69 9.36 -1.74 -13.15
C LEU A 69 10.37 -2.87 -12.96
N LYS A 70 9.92 -4.13 -13.06
CA LYS A 70 10.80 -5.30 -12.97
C LYS A 70 11.83 -5.32 -14.12
N GLN A 71 11.38 -5.09 -15.37
CA GLN A 71 12.28 -5.03 -16.54
C GLN A 71 13.30 -3.89 -16.47
N ALA A 72 12.92 -2.75 -15.91
CA ALA A 72 13.81 -1.61 -15.70
C ALA A 72 14.80 -1.82 -14.52
N GLY A 73 14.70 -2.95 -13.81
CA GLY A 73 15.60 -3.34 -12.74
C GLY A 73 15.40 -2.56 -11.45
N PHE A 74 14.18 -2.07 -11.19
CA PHE A 74 13.85 -1.50 -9.88
C PHE A 74 13.71 -2.63 -8.85
N PRO A 75 14.38 -2.54 -7.69
CA PRO A 75 14.07 -3.41 -6.56
C PRO A 75 12.61 -3.20 -6.15
N LEU A 76 11.82 -4.27 -6.10
CA LEU A 76 10.39 -4.22 -5.85
C LEU A 76 10.04 -5.23 -4.75
N VAL A 77 9.29 -4.77 -3.74
CA VAL A 77 8.68 -5.62 -2.72
C VAL A 77 7.19 -5.31 -2.68
N TYR A 78 6.37 -6.35 -2.62
CA TYR A 78 4.94 -6.25 -2.40
C TYR A 78 4.66 -6.24 -0.90
N LEU A 79 3.83 -5.33 -0.42
CA LEU A 79 3.46 -5.21 0.98
C LEU A 79 1.94 -5.26 1.10
N THR A 80 1.43 -6.07 2.02
CA THR A 80 -0.01 -6.11 2.32
C THR A 80 -0.24 -6.25 3.83
N ASN A 81 -1.33 -5.63 4.30
CA ASN A 81 -1.80 -5.80 5.67
C ASN A 81 -2.63 -7.08 5.85
N ASN A 82 -2.93 -7.80 4.77
CA ASN A 82 -3.63 -9.07 4.85
C ASN A 82 -2.66 -10.18 5.29
N PRO A 83 -2.99 -10.95 6.35
CA PRO A 83 -2.07 -11.91 6.96
C PRO A 83 -2.00 -13.26 6.23
N VAL A 84 -2.55 -13.37 5.01
CA VAL A 84 -2.39 -14.55 4.16
C VAL A 84 -0.91 -14.76 3.81
N ARG A 85 -0.50 -16.02 3.66
CA ARG A 85 0.88 -16.43 3.37
C ARG A 85 1.49 -15.72 2.14
N PRO A 86 2.78 -15.33 2.18
CA PRO A 86 3.51 -14.79 1.04
C PRO A 86 3.39 -15.65 -0.24
N GLU A 87 3.47 -16.97 -0.11
CA GLU A 87 3.40 -17.94 -1.20
C GLU A 87 2.07 -17.86 -1.97
N SER A 88 0.96 -17.59 -1.26
CA SER A 88 -0.36 -17.43 -1.86
C SER A 88 -0.42 -16.18 -2.74
N TYR A 89 0.20 -15.08 -2.30
CA TYR A 89 0.28 -13.84 -3.08
C TYR A 89 1.24 -13.96 -4.25
N ALA A 90 2.43 -14.54 -4.03
CA ALA A 90 3.41 -14.81 -5.06
C ALA A 90 2.83 -15.67 -6.19
N SER A 91 2.12 -16.75 -5.84
CA SER A 91 1.41 -17.62 -6.80
C SER A 91 0.32 -16.85 -7.55
N ARG A 92 -0.43 -16.00 -6.85
CA ARG A 92 -1.53 -15.21 -7.43
C ARG A 92 -1.03 -14.15 -8.42
N LEU A 93 0.10 -13.50 -8.13
CA LEU A 93 0.79 -12.55 -9.00
C LEU A 93 1.41 -13.27 -10.21
N THR A 94 2.09 -14.39 -9.97
CA THR A 94 2.68 -15.23 -11.03
C THR A 94 1.63 -15.74 -12.00
N GLY A 95 0.50 -16.23 -11.49
CA GLY A 95 -0.63 -16.67 -12.32
C GLY A 95 -1.29 -15.55 -13.14
N ARG A 96 -0.95 -14.28 -12.88
CA ARG A 96 -1.40 -13.10 -13.64
C ARG A 96 -0.32 -12.53 -14.57
N GLY A 97 0.80 -13.24 -14.74
CA GLY A 97 1.88 -12.84 -15.62
C GLY A 97 2.95 -11.96 -14.97
N LEU A 98 2.98 -11.88 -13.63
CA LEU A 98 4.07 -11.24 -12.87
C LEU A 98 4.83 -12.31 -12.11
N PRO A 99 5.91 -12.89 -12.68
CA PRO A 99 6.75 -13.85 -11.96
C PRO A 99 7.21 -13.21 -10.65
N THR A 100 6.75 -13.76 -9.53
CA THR A 100 6.98 -13.21 -8.19
C THR A 100 7.33 -14.34 -7.24
N GLU A 101 8.42 -14.16 -6.51
CA GLU A 101 8.87 -15.09 -5.47
C GLU A 101 8.24 -14.74 -4.11
N PRO A 102 8.07 -15.72 -3.19
CA PRO A 102 7.53 -15.47 -1.85
C PRO A 102 8.32 -14.40 -1.07
N ASP A 103 9.64 -14.35 -1.20
CA ASP A 103 10.52 -13.38 -0.53
C ASP A 103 10.33 -11.93 -1.03
N GLU A 104 9.67 -11.75 -2.18
CA GLU A 104 9.26 -10.42 -2.66
C GLU A 104 7.94 -9.96 -2.03
N VAL A 105 7.31 -10.75 -1.16
CA VAL A 105 6.03 -10.42 -0.53
C VAL A 105 6.16 -10.35 0.99
N MET A 106 5.87 -9.17 1.53
CA MET A 106 5.72 -8.93 2.96
C MET A 106 4.25 -8.83 3.33
N THR A 107 3.87 -9.54 4.39
CA THR A 107 2.49 -9.63 4.88
C THR A 107 2.45 -9.19 6.34
N ALA A 108 1.27 -8.85 6.85
CA ALA A 108 1.13 -8.52 8.27
C ALA A 108 1.58 -9.67 9.18
N SER A 109 1.34 -10.93 8.80
CA SER A 109 1.74 -12.10 9.59
C SER A 109 3.25 -12.28 9.62
N THR A 110 3.96 -12.11 8.49
CA THR A 110 5.44 -12.21 8.47
C THR A 110 6.07 -11.11 9.31
N ILE A 111 5.58 -9.87 9.19
CA ILE A 111 6.08 -8.73 9.97
C ILE A 111 5.81 -8.95 11.47
N LEU A 112 4.61 -9.39 11.84
CA LEU A 112 4.28 -9.67 13.24
C LEU A 112 5.15 -10.80 13.80
N LYS A 113 5.38 -11.86 13.01
CA LYS A 113 6.21 -12.98 13.41
C LYS A 113 7.66 -12.54 13.67
N ASP A 114 8.23 -11.78 12.76
CA ASP A 114 9.59 -11.23 12.92
C ASP A 114 9.67 -10.32 14.14
N HIS A 115 8.68 -9.46 14.34
CA HIS A 115 8.61 -8.62 15.53
C HIS A 115 8.56 -9.43 16.83
N LEU A 116 7.70 -10.46 16.91
CA LEU A 116 7.58 -11.32 18.08
C LEU A 116 8.87 -12.07 18.41
N ARG A 117 9.63 -12.50 17.39
CA ARG A 117 10.97 -13.11 17.61
C ARG A 117 11.91 -12.16 18.34
N GLU A 118 11.85 -10.87 18.01
CA GLU A 118 12.73 -9.86 18.60
C GLU A 118 12.29 -9.48 20.01
N VAL A 119 10.99 -9.25 20.22
CA VAL A 119 10.51 -8.67 21.48
C VAL A 119 10.06 -9.70 22.51
N MET A 120 9.56 -10.86 22.08
CA MET A 120 8.98 -11.89 22.95
C MET A 120 9.17 -13.32 22.37
N PRO A 121 10.41 -13.81 22.20
CA PRO A 121 10.70 -15.07 21.51
C PRO A 121 10.10 -16.33 22.17
N SER A 122 9.68 -16.25 23.43
CA SER A 122 9.06 -17.37 24.18
C SER A 122 7.59 -17.11 24.51
N ALA A 123 6.95 -16.17 23.80
CA ALA A 123 5.52 -15.91 23.97
C ALA A 123 4.70 -17.16 23.69
N ARG A 124 3.65 -17.34 24.49
CA ARG A 124 2.54 -18.24 24.18
C ARG A 124 1.45 -17.41 23.52
N LEU A 125 1.04 -17.79 22.32
CA LEU A 125 0.11 -17.00 21.51
C LEU A 125 -1.32 -17.54 21.64
N PHE A 126 -2.26 -16.66 21.97
CA PHE A 126 -3.67 -16.88 21.71
C PHE A 126 -4.03 -16.18 20.39
N VAL A 127 -4.42 -16.95 19.37
CA VAL A 127 -4.53 -16.45 17.99
C VAL A 127 -5.99 -16.42 17.52
N LEU A 128 -6.45 -15.22 17.18
CA LEU A 128 -7.78 -14.95 16.62
C LEU A 128 -7.69 -14.71 15.12
N SER A 129 -7.57 -15.78 14.34
CA SER A 129 -7.48 -15.71 12.89
C SER A 129 -7.86 -17.05 12.24
N ASP A 130 -7.90 -17.08 10.92
CA ASP A 130 -8.09 -18.32 10.17
C ASP A 130 -6.97 -19.34 10.47
N PRO A 131 -7.27 -20.66 10.41
CA PRO A 131 -6.29 -21.71 10.68
C PRO A 131 -4.99 -21.58 9.87
N ASP A 132 -5.09 -21.14 8.62
CA ASP A 132 -3.93 -20.95 7.75
C ASP A 132 -3.01 -19.82 8.23
N VAL A 133 -3.57 -18.79 8.87
CA VAL A 133 -2.80 -17.70 9.50
C VAL A 133 -2.16 -18.19 10.77
N ARG A 134 -2.89 -18.90 11.63
CA ARG A 134 -2.35 -19.52 12.87
C ARG A 134 -1.16 -20.43 12.57
N ALA A 135 -1.28 -21.28 11.55
CA ALA A 135 -0.23 -22.21 11.16
C ALA A 135 1.05 -21.54 10.62
N GLN A 136 1.09 -20.22 10.42
CA GLN A 136 2.32 -19.49 10.08
C GLN A 136 3.24 -19.28 11.30
N PHE A 137 2.69 -19.37 12.51
CA PHE A 137 3.39 -19.15 13.77
C PHE A 137 3.77 -20.46 14.48
N GLU A 138 3.11 -21.57 14.13
CA GLU A 138 3.33 -22.92 14.70
C GLU A 138 4.78 -23.41 14.75
N PRO A 139 5.64 -23.13 13.75
CA PRO A 139 7.02 -23.61 13.81
C PRO A 139 7.86 -22.94 14.91
N GLU A 140 7.39 -21.85 15.50
CA GLU A 140 8.22 -20.94 16.31
C GLU A 140 7.61 -20.55 17.65
N PHE A 141 6.28 -20.59 17.77
CA PHE A 141 5.58 -20.17 18.97
C PHE A 141 4.66 -21.28 19.49
N ALA A 142 4.60 -21.40 20.82
CA ALA A 142 3.59 -22.22 21.47
C ALA A 142 2.25 -21.47 21.52
N PHE A 143 1.14 -22.20 21.59
CA PHE A 143 -0.19 -21.61 21.69
C PHE A 143 -0.81 -21.74 23.08
N SER A 144 -1.74 -20.83 23.37
CA SER A 144 -2.71 -20.94 24.46
C SER A 144 -4.12 -21.04 23.87
N ASP A 145 -5.01 -21.68 24.62
CA ASP A 145 -6.44 -21.75 24.31
C ASP A 145 -7.27 -20.83 25.25
N ASP A 146 -6.60 -20.07 26.11
CA ASP A 146 -7.14 -19.24 27.20
C ASP A 146 -6.52 -17.84 27.28
#